data_AF-A0A3C0I148-F1
#
_entry.id   AF-A0A3C0I148-F1
#
_cell.length_a   1.000
_cell.length_b   1.000
_cell.length_c   1.000
_cell.angle_alpha   90.00
_cell.angle_beta   90.00
_cell.angle_gamma   90.00
#
_symmetry.space_group_name_H-M   'P 1'
#
loop_
_entity.id
_entity.type
_entity.pdbx_description
1 polymer ?
#
loop_
_entity_poly.entity_id
_entity_poly.type
_entity_poly.pdbx_seq_one_letter_code
_entity_poly.pdbx_strand_id
1 'polypeptide(L)'
;MNQKLFKKFCTIERELSEEKGPFKLFALIELEEVPGQWDVVMSSKALPDRDMETLRFVVNKIYAIVSQKEIVKVSRVIVLDVNEPFVTEIERFLSRTHNPKEIFNCEIDDLKIKHAHIIVSPVKDEAKILVNAATFNELVNRINLLENERALQG
;
A
#
# COMPACT_ATOMS: atom_id res chain seq x y z
N MET A 1 -1.57 9.07 -11.09
CA MET A 1 -3.04 9.10 -11.35
C MET A 1 -3.64 10.39 -10.79
N ASN A 2 -4.83 10.86 -11.22
CA ASN A 2 -5.44 12.03 -10.55
C ASN A 2 -5.96 11.68 -9.14
N GLN A 3 -6.00 12.67 -8.24
CA GLN A 3 -6.32 12.45 -6.83
C GLN A 3 -7.75 11.91 -6.61
N LYS A 4 -8.71 12.32 -7.45
CA LYS A 4 -10.11 11.87 -7.33
C LYS A 4 -10.24 10.37 -7.60
N LEU A 5 -9.59 9.89 -8.67
CA LEU A 5 -9.61 8.48 -9.04
C LEU A 5 -8.78 7.64 -8.04
N PHE A 6 -7.65 8.16 -7.58
CA PHE A 6 -6.88 7.53 -6.50
C PHE A 6 -7.72 7.27 -5.25
N LYS A 7 -8.47 8.28 -4.77
CA LYS A 7 -9.37 8.12 -3.59
C LYS A 7 -10.44 7.05 -3.79
N LYS A 8 -10.95 6.88 -5.02
CA LYS A 8 -11.89 5.80 -5.33
C LYS A 8 -11.25 4.43 -5.15
N PHE A 9 -10.00 4.25 -5.55
CA PHE A 9 -9.27 3.01 -5.34
C PHE A 9 -8.97 2.73 -3.86
N CYS A 10 -8.75 3.76 -3.04
CA CYS A 10 -8.73 3.58 -1.58
C CYS A 10 -10.08 3.08 -1.03
N THR A 11 -11.20 3.59 -1.55
CA THR A 11 -12.54 3.08 -1.17
C THR A 11 -12.72 1.63 -1.61
N ILE A 12 -12.35 1.30 -2.85
CA ILE A 12 -12.43 -0.06 -3.40
C ILE A 12 -11.60 -1.03 -2.56
N GLU A 13 -10.35 -0.66 -2.24
CA GLU A 13 -9.48 -1.47 -1.40
C GLU A 13 -10.15 -1.76 -0.05
N ARG A 14 -10.67 -0.73 0.63
CA ARG A 14 -11.36 -0.90 1.91
C ARG A 14 -12.55 -1.84 1.82
N GLU A 15 -13.44 -1.64 0.84
CA GLU A 15 -14.64 -2.49 0.68
C GLU A 15 -14.27 -3.95 0.39
N LEU A 16 -13.26 -4.17 -0.47
CA LEU A 16 -12.76 -5.52 -0.75
C LEU A 16 -12.11 -6.15 0.49
N SER A 17 -11.34 -5.38 1.25
CA SER A 17 -10.69 -5.83 2.49
C SER A 17 -11.70 -6.21 3.57
N GLU A 18 -12.81 -5.48 3.69
CA GLU A 18 -13.88 -5.79 4.65
C GLU A 18 -14.63 -7.07 4.28
N GLU A 19 -14.84 -7.33 2.99
CA GLU A 19 -15.63 -8.48 2.51
C GLU A 19 -14.82 -9.77 2.35
N LYS A 20 -13.55 -9.67 1.92
CA LYS A 20 -12.70 -10.82 1.61
C LYS A 20 -11.53 -10.96 2.57
N GLY A 21 -11.19 -9.93 3.33
CA GLY A 21 -10.04 -9.92 4.22
C GLY A 21 -8.87 -9.09 3.65
N PRO A 22 -7.86 -8.82 4.48
CA PRO A 22 -6.84 -7.83 4.17
C PRO A 22 -5.95 -8.23 2.99
N PHE A 23 -5.47 -7.22 2.27
CA PHE A 23 -4.43 -7.38 1.26
C PHE A 23 -3.03 -7.44 1.89
N LYS A 24 -2.15 -8.22 1.26
CA LYS A 24 -0.70 -8.08 1.43
C LYS A 24 -0.19 -6.89 0.59
N LEU A 25 -0.72 -6.69 -0.60
CA LEU A 25 -0.38 -5.59 -1.50
C LEU A 25 -1.64 -5.07 -2.18
N PHE A 26 -1.77 -3.75 -2.26
CA PHE A 26 -2.71 -3.10 -3.16
C PHE A 26 -2.02 -1.86 -3.74
N ALA A 27 -1.78 -1.86 -5.04
CA ALA A 27 -1.02 -0.82 -5.72
C ALA A 27 -1.65 -0.45 -7.07
N LEU A 28 -1.34 0.77 -7.50
CA LEU A 28 -1.71 1.31 -8.80
C LEU A 28 -0.40 1.62 -9.52
N ILE A 29 -0.14 0.97 -10.65
CA ILE A 29 1.17 0.98 -11.31
C ILE A 29 1.03 1.50 -12.74
N GLU A 30 1.78 2.55 -13.08
CA GLU A 30 1.99 3.03 -14.44
C GLU A 30 3.37 2.56 -14.91
N LEU A 31 3.39 1.73 -15.95
CA LEU A 31 4.62 1.28 -16.60
C LEU A 31 5.14 2.35 -17.58
N GLU A 32 6.45 2.41 -17.78
CA GLU A 32 7.07 3.34 -18.73
C GLU A 32 6.59 3.11 -20.18
N GLU A 33 6.33 1.86 -20.54
CA GLU A 33 5.91 1.43 -21.88
C GLU A 33 4.48 1.83 -22.24
N VAL A 34 3.60 2.06 -21.25
CA VAL A 34 2.20 2.46 -21.49
C VAL A 34 1.81 3.69 -20.66
N PRO A 35 2.35 4.88 -20.98
CA PRO A 35 2.10 6.09 -20.21
C PRO A 35 0.61 6.46 -20.13
N GLY A 36 0.18 6.87 -18.93
CA GLY A 36 -1.18 7.33 -18.66
C GLY A 36 -2.23 6.23 -18.52
N GLN A 37 -1.83 4.96 -18.54
CA GLN A 37 -2.65 3.82 -18.14
C GLN A 37 -2.11 3.18 -16.87
N TRP A 38 -3.02 2.65 -16.05
CA TRP A 38 -2.74 2.17 -14.71
C TRP A 38 -3.16 0.73 -14.57
N ASP A 39 -2.26 -0.12 -14.11
CA ASP A 39 -2.58 -1.46 -13.65
C ASP A 39 -2.97 -1.42 -12.17
N VAL A 40 -4.05 -2.11 -11.84
CA VAL A 40 -4.45 -2.35 -10.45
C VAL A 40 -3.87 -3.69 -10.06
N VAL A 41 -2.87 -3.66 -9.18
CA VAL A 41 -2.16 -4.87 -8.73
C VAL A 41 -2.53 -5.13 -7.28
N MET A 42 -3.01 -6.33 -6.99
CA MET A 42 -3.40 -6.72 -5.64
C MET A 42 -2.94 -8.13 -5.32
N SER A 43 -2.70 -8.37 -4.03
CA SER A 43 -2.35 -9.68 -3.52
C SER A 43 -2.97 -9.90 -2.16
N SER A 44 -3.64 -11.04 -1.97
CA SER A 44 -4.25 -11.43 -0.71
C SER A 44 -4.36 -12.95 -0.62
N LYS A 45 -4.21 -13.51 0.58
CA LYS A 45 -4.47 -14.94 0.82
C LYS A 45 -5.93 -15.34 0.60
N ALA A 46 -6.84 -14.37 0.70
CA ALA A 46 -8.27 -14.61 0.59
C ALA A 46 -8.81 -14.37 -0.83
N LEU A 47 -7.95 -13.96 -1.76
CA LEU A 47 -8.26 -13.83 -3.17
C LEU A 47 -7.39 -14.83 -3.92
N PRO A 48 -7.86 -16.08 -4.10
CA PRO A 48 -7.09 -17.08 -4.84
C PRO A 48 -6.78 -16.55 -6.24
N ASP A 49 -5.51 -16.68 -6.65
CA ASP A 49 -5.07 -16.27 -7.97
C ASP A 49 -5.73 -17.16 -9.04
N ARG A 50 -5.89 -16.61 -10.26
CA ARG A 50 -6.42 -17.34 -11.43
C ARG A 50 -7.85 -17.90 -11.29
N ASP A 51 -8.57 -17.57 -10.21
CA ASP A 51 -9.99 -17.84 -10.09
C ASP A 51 -10.82 -16.77 -10.79
N MET A 52 -11.56 -17.18 -11.82
CA MET A 52 -12.40 -16.29 -12.63
C MET A 52 -13.56 -15.68 -11.83
N GLU A 53 -14.06 -16.37 -10.81
CA GLU A 53 -15.12 -15.85 -9.95
C GLU A 53 -14.59 -14.70 -9.09
N THR A 54 -13.42 -14.88 -8.48
CA THR A 54 -12.69 -13.84 -7.73
C THR A 54 -12.37 -12.64 -8.62
N LEU A 55 -11.84 -12.85 -9.82
CA LEU A 55 -11.55 -11.76 -10.75
C LEU A 55 -12.82 -10.99 -11.13
N ARG A 56 -13.92 -11.70 -11.45
CA ARG A 56 -15.21 -11.09 -11.76
C ARG A 56 -15.75 -10.28 -10.59
N PHE A 57 -15.65 -10.79 -9.36
CA PHE A 57 -16.06 -10.09 -8.16
C PHE A 57 -15.28 -8.77 -7.98
N VAL A 58 -13.96 -8.82 -8.06
CA VAL A 58 -13.09 -7.63 -7.94
C VAL A 58 -13.42 -6.60 -9.03
N VAL A 59 -13.53 -7.06 -10.28
CA VAL A 59 -13.83 -6.20 -11.43
C VAL A 59 -15.20 -5.53 -11.26
N ASN A 60 -16.22 -6.26 -10.80
CA ASN A 60 -17.55 -5.70 -10.53
C ASN A 60 -17.51 -4.60 -9.45
N LYS A 61 -16.72 -4.79 -8.39
CA LYS A 61 -16.52 -3.76 -7.34
C LYS A 61 -15.87 -2.50 -7.89
N ILE A 62 -14.86 -2.65 -8.74
CA ILE A 62 -14.24 -1.51 -9.42
C ILE A 62 -15.26 -0.76 -10.29
N TYR A 63 -16.02 -1.48 -11.13
CA TYR A 63 -17.04 -0.88 -12.01
C TYR A 63 -18.20 -0.21 -11.26
N ALA A 64 -18.51 -0.64 -10.04
CA ALA A 64 -19.54 -0.01 -9.23
C ALA A 64 -19.16 1.42 -8.76
N ILE A 65 -17.86 1.71 -8.65
CA ILE A 65 -17.34 2.96 -8.06
C ILE A 65 -16.69 3.87 -9.12
N VAL A 66 -15.99 3.27 -10.08
CA VAL A 66 -15.29 3.98 -11.15
C VAL A 66 -16.23 4.22 -12.32
N SER A 67 -16.32 5.47 -12.78
CA SER A 67 -17.18 5.79 -13.93
C SER A 67 -16.60 5.26 -15.24
N GLN A 68 -17.45 5.13 -16.27
CA GLN A 68 -17.02 4.66 -17.58
C GLN A 68 -15.95 5.55 -18.25
N LYS A 69 -15.91 6.85 -17.92
CA LYS A 69 -14.84 7.76 -18.40
C LYS A 69 -13.53 7.63 -17.63
N GLU A 70 -13.58 7.09 -16.41
CA GLU A 70 -12.40 6.88 -15.57
C GLU A 70 -11.82 5.49 -15.80
N ILE A 71 -12.64 4.47 -16.06
CA ILE A 71 -12.18 3.09 -16.22
C ILE A 71 -11.26 2.91 -17.43
N VAL A 72 -11.38 3.76 -18.46
CA VAL A 72 -10.44 3.77 -19.61
C VAL A 72 -8.99 4.09 -19.22
N LYS A 73 -8.76 4.56 -17.98
CA LYS A 73 -7.42 4.76 -17.41
C LYS A 73 -6.86 3.51 -16.75
N VAL A 74 -7.68 2.48 -16.54
CA VAL A 74 -7.28 1.19 -16.00
C VAL A 74 -6.97 0.26 -17.17
N SER A 75 -5.72 -0.21 -17.26
CA SER A 75 -5.30 -1.14 -18.31
C SER A 75 -5.62 -2.57 -17.92
N ARG A 76 -5.16 -3.00 -16.74
CA ARG A 76 -5.33 -4.37 -16.23
C ARG A 76 -5.72 -4.37 -14.77
N VAL A 77 -6.41 -5.44 -14.37
CA VAL A 77 -6.62 -5.81 -12.97
C VAL A 77 -5.89 -7.13 -12.76
N ILE A 78 -4.90 -7.12 -11.88
CA ILE A 78 -3.97 -8.23 -11.66
C ILE A 78 -4.09 -8.68 -10.21
N VAL A 79 -4.51 -9.92 -10.01
CA VAL A 79 -4.58 -10.58 -8.70
C VAL A 79 -3.45 -11.60 -8.62
N LEU A 80 -2.55 -11.42 -7.66
CA LEU A 80 -1.34 -12.22 -7.48
C LEU A 80 -1.39 -13.02 -6.17
N ASP A 81 -0.85 -14.24 -6.17
CA ASP A 81 -0.58 -14.95 -4.92
C ASP A 81 0.39 -14.15 -4.04
N VAL A 82 0.27 -14.29 -2.72
CA VAL A 82 1.10 -13.55 -1.76
C VAL A 82 2.59 -13.90 -1.80
N ASN A 83 2.94 -15.01 -2.45
CA ASN A 83 4.29 -15.50 -2.67
C ASN A 83 4.78 -15.33 -4.11
N GLU A 84 4.01 -14.67 -4.98
CA GLU A 84 4.48 -14.34 -6.34
C GLU A 84 5.81 -13.55 -6.28
N PRO A 85 6.76 -13.79 -7.20
CA PRO A 85 8.06 -13.11 -7.21
C PRO A 85 7.93 -11.59 -7.19
N PHE A 86 7.04 -11.03 -8.00
CA PHE A 86 6.75 -9.60 -8.03
C PHE A 86 6.39 -9.02 -6.64
N VAL A 87 5.53 -9.71 -5.88
CA VAL A 87 5.09 -9.29 -4.53
C VAL A 87 6.27 -9.31 -3.55
N THR A 88 7.17 -10.26 -3.73
CA THR A 88 8.38 -10.37 -2.90
C THR A 88 9.41 -9.28 -3.25
N GLU A 89 9.60 -8.99 -4.54
CA GLU A 89 10.51 -7.93 -4.99
C GLU A 89 10.04 -6.54 -4.59
N ILE A 90 8.74 -6.25 -4.71
CA ILE A 90 8.21 -4.95 -4.25
C ILE A 90 8.32 -4.82 -2.72
N GLU A 91 8.14 -5.90 -1.95
CA GLU A 91 8.37 -5.90 -0.49
C GLU A 91 9.83 -5.59 -0.15
N ARG A 92 10.79 -6.19 -0.87
CA ARG A 92 12.23 -5.90 -0.70
C ARG A 92 12.57 -4.47 -1.08
N PHE A 93 12.06 -3.99 -2.21
CA PHE A 93 12.27 -2.62 -2.68
C PHE A 93 11.76 -1.60 -1.66
N LEU A 94 10.51 -1.76 -1.22
CA LEU A 94 9.89 -0.86 -0.25
C LEU A 94 10.61 -0.89 1.10
N SER A 95 11.04 -2.07 1.57
CA SER A 95 11.80 -2.18 2.83
C SER A 95 13.11 -1.40 2.77
N ARG A 96 13.85 -1.48 1.65
CA ARG A 96 15.12 -0.75 1.44
C ARG A 96 14.94 0.75 1.26
N THR A 97 13.73 1.20 0.92
CA THR A 97 13.43 2.61 0.61
C THR A 97 12.59 3.29 1.69
N HIS A 98 12.49 2.69 2.88
CA HIS A 98 11.71 3.20 4.01
C HIS A 98 10.19 3.27 3.75
N ASN A 99 9.68 2.30 3.00
CA ASN A 99 8.25 2.06 2.75
C ASN A 99 7.46 3.26 2.20
N PRO A 100 7.90 3.89 1.09
CA PRO A 100 7.21 5.04 0.53
C PRO A 100 5.82 4.67 -0.02
N LYS A 101 4.87 5.61 0.05
CA LYS A 101 3.53 5.46 -0.52
C LYS A 101 3.45 5.78 -2.01
N GLU A 102 4.47 6.44 -2.55
CA GLU A 102 4.61 6.70 -3.98
C GLU A 102 6.05 6.44 -4.40
N ILE A 103 6.22 5.79 -5.54
CA ILE A 103 7.53 5.47 -6.14
C ILE A 103 7.53 5.90 -7.60
N PHE A 104 8.70 6.30 -8.09
CA PHE A 104 8.87 6.86 -9.44
C PHE A 104 10.14 6.31 -10.10
N ASN A 105 10.09 6.13 -11.41
CA ASN A 105 11.23 5.78 -12.27
C ASN A 105 12.13 4.70 -11.66
N CYS A 106 11.56 3.52 -11.41
CA CYS A 106 12.24 2.41 -10.78
C CYS A 106 11.98 1.11 -11.55
N GLU A 107 12.80 0.10 -11.29
CA GLU A 107 12.67 -1.22 -11.89
C GLU A 107 12.42 -2.24 -10.78
N ILE A 108 11.36 -3.04 -10.92
CA ILE A 108 10.98 -4.09 -9.98
C ILE A 108 10.57 -5.31 -10.80
N ASP A 109 11.24 -6.45 -10.60
CA ASP A 109 10.96 -7.70 -11.33
C ASP A 109 11.00 -7.52 -12.86
N ASP A 110 12.06 -6.87 -13.35
CA ASP A 110 12.28 -6.46 -14.75
C ASP A 110 11.22 -5.49 -15.34
N LEU A 111 10.24 -5.07 -14.53
CA LEU A 111 9.23 -4.08 -14.94
C LEU A 111 9.71 -2.68 -14.66
N LYS A 112 9.76 -1.86 -15.71
CA LYS A 112 10.06 -0.43 -15.61
C LYS A 112 8.82 0.34 -15.19
N ILE A 113 8.77 0.68 -13.91
CA ILE A 113 7.68 1.43 -13.29
C ILE A 113 8.01 2.92 -13.37
N LYS A 114 7.17 3.64 -14.11
CA LYS A 114 7.25 5.10 -14.21
C LYS A 114 6.72 5.77 -12.95
N HIS A 115 5.57 5.33 -12.46
CA HIS A 115 4.94 5.84 -11.24
C HIS A 115 4.07 4.74 -10.63
N ALA A 116 4.19 4.51 -9.33
CA ALA A 116 3.23 3.68 -8.61
C ALA A 116 2.76 4.34 -7.31
N HIS A 117 1.48 4.16 -7.01
CA HIS A 117 0.88 4.47 -5.73
C HIS A 117 0.67 3.18 -4.93
N ILE A 118 1.18 3.13 -3.70
CA ILE A 118 1.06 1.99 -2.79
C ILE A 118 -0.05 2.31 -1.78
N ILE A 119 -1.22 1.69 -1.96
CA ILE A 119 -2.36 1.83 -1.04
C ILE A 119 -2.11 0.97 0.20
N VAL A 120 -1.92 -0.35 -0.02
CA VAL A 120 -1.52 -1.30 1.02
C VAL A 120 -0.10 -1.78 0.72
N SER A 121 0.78 -1.65 1.72
CA SER A 121 2.17 -2.08 1.59
C SER A 121 2.38 -3.49 2.16
N PRO A 122 3.17 -4.34 1.49
CA PRO A 122 3.57 -5.65 2.01
C PRO A 122 4.62 -5.53 3.12
N VAL A 123 5.26 -4.37 3.27
CA VAL A 123 6.22 -4.12 4.35
C VAL A 123 5.44 -3.87 5.64
N LYS A 124 5.73 -4.67 6.67
CA LYS A 124 5.24 -4.40 8.02
C LYS A 124 5.90 -3.12 8.48
N ASP A 125 5.11 -2.08 8.75
CA ASP A 125 5.62 -0.93 9.47
C ASP A 125 6.18 -1.44 10.81
N GLU A 126 7.45 -1.10 11.10
CA GLU A 126 7.93 -1.21 12.48
C GLU A 126 6.92 -0.45 13.34
N ALA A 127 6.42 -1.11 14.40
CA ALA A 127 5.31 -0.61 15.18
C ALA A 127 5.52 0.87 15.53
N LYS A 128 4.78 1.77 14.88
CA LYS A 128 4.71 3.16 15.31
C LYS A 128 4.04 3.13 16.66
N ILE A 129 4.82 3.27 17.72
CA ILE A 129 4.28 3.49 19.06
C ILE A 129 3.56 4.84 19.01
N LEU A 130 2.24 4.79 18.88
CA LEU A 130 1.39 5.96 19.03
C LEU A 130 1.29 6.27 20.52
N VAL A 131 2.23 7.08 21.02
CA VAL A 131 2.09 7.72 22.33
C VAL A 131 1.19 8.94 22.19
N ASN A 132 0.14 9.01 23.01
CA ASN A 132 -0.66 10.23 23.11
C ASN A 132 0.17 11.34 23.82
N ALA A 133 -0.29 12.59 23.69
CA ALA A 133 0.43 13.74 24.26
C ALA A 133 0.63 13.64 25.77
N ALA A 134 -0.32 13.05 26.52
CA ALA A 134 -0.18 12.89 27.96
C ALA A 134 0.94 11.90 28.31
N THR A 135 0.98 10.75 27.65
CA THR A 135 2.04 9.75 27.82
C THR A 135 3.40 10.30 27.40
N PHE A 136 3.47 11.06 26.30
CA PHE A 136 4.70 11.70 25.87
C PHE A 136 5.22 12.70 26.91
N ASN A 137 4.34 13.57 27.43
CA ASN A 137 4.70 14.56 28.45
C ASN A 137 5.14 13.90 29.77
N GLU A 138 4.48 12.82 30.19
CA GLU A 138 4.89 12.05 31.37
C GLU A 138 6.31 11.49 31.22
N LEU A 139 6.62 10.91 30.06
CA LEU A 139 7.94 10.37 29.76
C LEU A 139 9.02 11.44 29.78
N VAL A 140 8.75 12.60 29.16
CA VAL A 140 9.68 13.75 29.18
C VAL A 140 9.94 14.22 30.61
N ASN A 141 8.90 14.34 31.43
CA ASN A 141 9.04 14.76 32.82
C ASN A 141 9.87 13.77 33.65
N ARG A 142 9.68 12.47 33.44
CA ARG A 142 10.48 11.42 34.09
C ARG A 142 11.96 11.48 33.69
N ILE A 143 12.25 11.67 32.41
CA ILE A 143 13.63 11.80 31.92
C ILE A 143 14.31 12.99 32.59
N ASN A 144 13.67 14.15 32.60
CA ASN A 144 14.22 15.36 33.24
C ASN A 144 14.45 15.16 34.75
N LEU A 145 13.56 14.46 35.45
CA LEU A 145 13.73 14.18 36.88
C LEU A 145 14.97 13.31 37.12
N LEU A 146 15.14 12.25 36.33
CA LEU A 146 16.29 11.34 36.43
C LEU A 146 17.62 12.03 36.10
N GLU A 147 17.61 12.95 35.14
CA GLU A 147 18.79 13.75 34.79
C GLU A 147 19.18 14.70 35.93
N ASN A 148 18.20 15.35 36.57
CA ASN A 148 18.43 16.23 37.71
C ASN A 148 18.91 15.45 38.95
N GLU A 149 18.34 14.28 39.23
CA GLU A 149 18.77 13.41 40.33
C GLU A 149 20.21 12.93 40.14
N ARG A 150 20.61 12.63 38.90
CA ARG A 150 22.00 12.28 38.55
C ARG A 150 22.96 13.46 38.72
N ALA A 151 22.52 14.67 38.38
CA ALA A 151 23.33 15.89 38.54
C ALA A 151 23.56 16.29 40.01
N LEU A 152 22.68 15.85 40.93
CA LEU A 152 22.79 16.11 42.37
C LEU A 152 23.62 15.05 43.12
N GLN A 153 23.94 13.93 42.47
CA GLN A 153 24.71 12.82 43.05
C GLN A 153 26.17 12.74 42.57
N GLY A 154 26.62 13.66 41.70
CA GLY A 154 28.01 13.78 41.23
C GLY A 154 28.66 15.06 41.73
#